data_AF-G8LGA2-F1
#
_entry.id   AF-G8LGA2-F1
#
_cell.length_a   1.000
_cell.length_b   1.000
_cell.length_c   1.000
_cell.angle_alpha   90.00
_cell.angle_beta   90.00
_cell.angle_gamma   90.00
#
_symmetry.space_group_name_H-M   'P 1'
#
loop_
_entity.id
_entity.type
_entity.pdbx_description
1 polymer ?
#
loop_
_entity_poly.entity_id
_entity_poly.type
_entity_poly.pdbx_seq_one_letter_code
_entity_poly.pdbx_strand_id
1 'polypeptide(L)'
;MLSLSTIKNGCPYWSYQILITHPESNMTKTSVRIGAFEIDDAELRGEAQGERTLSIPCKSDPDLCMQLDAWDADTSVPAILDGEHSVLYREHYDSQSDAWVMRLA
;
A
#
# COMPACT_ATOMS: atom_id res chain seq x y z
N MET A 1 -2.13 -46.90 47.66
CA MET A 1 -3.53 -46.69 48.08
C MET A 1 -3.79 -45.18 48.05
N LEU A 2 -4.75 -44.77 47.21
CA LEU A 2 -5.64 -43.61 47.32
C LEU A 2 -5.08 -42.24 47.75
N SER A 3 -4.96 -41.36 46.74
CA SER A 3 -5.59 -40.03 46.62
C SER A 3 -5.88 -39.21 47.88
N LEU A 4 -5.39 -37.96 47.90
CA LEU A 4 -6.09 -36.83 48.49
C LEU A 4 -5.94 -35.59 47.60
N SER A 5 -7.05 -34.88 47.44
CA SER A 5 -7.39 -33.97 46.35
C SER A 5 -7.02 -32.50 46.61
N THR A 6 -6.97 -31.76 45.49
CA THR A 6 -7.43 -30.35 45.31
C THR A 6 -6.55 -29.21 45.81
N ILE A 7 -6.02 -28.40 44.87
CA ILE A 7 -6.46 -27.01 44.64
C ILE A 7 -6.49 -26.75 43.13
N LYS A 8 -7.67 -26.36 42.63
CA LYS A 8 -7.91 -25.84 41.28
C LYS A 8 -7.25 -24.47 41.15
N ASN A 9 -6.29 -24.31 40.26
CA ASN A 9 -5.95 -23.00 39.71
C ASN A 9 -5.88 -23.16 38.19
N GLY A 10 -7.01 -22.84 37.55
CA GLY A 10 -7.04 -22.65 36.11
C GLY A 10 -6.17 -21.45 35.78
N CYS A 11 -5.10 -21.67 35.03
CA CYS A 11 -4.49 -20.62 34.24
C CYS A 11 -5.23 -20.63 32.90
N PRO A 12 -6.16 -19.69 32.64
CA PRO A 12 -6.61 -19.48 31.28
C PRO A 12 -5.40 -19.06 30.47
N TYR A 13 -5.24 -19.73 29.33
CA TYR A 13 -4.35 -19.37 28.23
C TYR A 13 -4.53 -17.87 27.93
N TRP A 14 -3.68 -17.03 28.53
CA TRP A 14 -3.63 -15.63 28.20
C TRP A 14 -3.01 -15.53 26.83
N SER A 15 -3.88 -15.36 25.83
CA SER A 15 -3.57 -14.81 24.54
C SER A 15 -2.70 -13.58 24.76
N TYR A 16 -1.42 -13.71 24.45
CA TYR A 16 -0.63 -12.57 24.02
C TYR A 16 -1.21 -12.14 22.66
N GLN A 17 -2.39 -11.51 22.65
CA GLN A 17 -2.65 -10.47 21.66
C GLN A 17 -1.75 -9.29 22.05
N ILE A 18 -0.46 -9.46 21.79
CA ILE A 18 0.39 -8.35 21.44
C ILE A 18 -0.34 -7.76 20.24
N LEU A 19 -0.94 -6.58 20.42
CA LEU A 19 -1.21 -5.70 19.30
C LEU A 19 0.14 -5.52 18.60
N ILE A 20 0.39 -6.36 17.61
CA ILE A 20 1.20 -5.98 16.49
C ILE A 20 0.32 -4.93 15.81
N THR A 21 0.38 -3.69 16.29
CA THR A 21 0.28 -2.58 15.37
C THR A 21 1.48 -2.78 14.45
N HIS A 22 1.29 -3.60 13.42
CA HIS A 22 2.07 -3.44 12.22
C HIS A 22 1.93 -1.94 11.93
N PRO A 23 3.03 -1.18 11.76
CA PRO A 23 2.92 0.10 11.11
C PRO A 23 2.51 -0.15 9.65
N GLU A 24 1.33 -0.72 9.44
CA GLU A 24 0.54 -0.47 8.24
C GLU A 24 0.12 0.98 8.37
N SER A 25 1.07 1.87 8.06
CA SER A 25 0.77 3.18 7.53
C SER A 25 -0.43 3.01 6.60
N ASN A 26 -1.60 3.54 6.96
CA ASN A 26 -2.89 3.40 6.28
C ASN A 26 -2.75 3.22 4.74
N MET A 27 -2.53 1.99 4.28
CA MET A 27 -2.39 1.66 2.86
C MET A 27 -3.80 1.45 2.37
N THR A 28 -4.30 2.42 1.61
CA THR A 28 -5.63 2.34 1.05
C THR A 28 -5.51 1.90 -0.40
N LYS A 29 -6.09 0.74 -0.71
CA LYS A 29 -6.23 0.29 -2.09
C LYS A 29 -7.11 1.31 -2.82
N THR A 30 -6.63 1.81 -3.95
CA THR A 30 -7.25 2.88 -4.73
C THR A 30 -7.20 2.52 -6.21
N SER A 31 -8.10 3.12 -6.97
CA SER A 31 -8.12 3.00 -8.43
C SER A 31 -7.45 4.22 -9.05
N VAL A 32 -6.57 4.00 -10.02
CA VAL A 32 -5.96 5.08 -10.80
C VAL A 32 -6.08 4.82 -12.29
N ARG A 33 -6.40 5.86 -13.03
CA ARG A 33 -6.42 5.83 -14.49
C ARG A 33 -5.41 6.84 -15.04
N ILE A 34 -4.51 6.37 -15.89
CA ILE A 34 -3.47 7.17 -16.53
C ILE A 34 -3.60 6.99 -18.04
N GLY A 35 -4.15 8.00 -18.72
CA GLY A 35 -4.49 7.91 -20.14
C GLY A 35 -5.46 6.77 -20.45
N ALA A 36 -4.98 5.76 -21.16
CA ALA A 36 -5.75 4.57 -21.53
C ALA A 36 -5.64 3.41 -20.50
N PHE A 37 -4.72 3.51 -19.55
CA PHE A 37 -4.43 2.47 -18.55
C PHE A 37 -5.29 2.69 -17.30
N GLU A 38 -5.86 1.61 -16.77
CA GLU A 38 -6.66 1.62 -15.55
C GLU A 38 -6.13 0.54 -14.61
N ILE A 39 -5.80 0.95 -13.38
CA ILE A 39 -5.22 0.10 -12.33
C ILE A 39 -6.15 0.14 -11.14
N ASP A 40 -6.72 -1.00 -10.76
CA ASP A 40 -7.64 -1.11 -9.62
C ASP A 40 -6.95 -1.44 -8.29
N ASP A 41 -5.66 -1.80 -8.33
CA ASP A 41 -4.88 -2.24 -7.18
C ASP A 41 -3.66 -1.39 -6.86
N ALA A 42 -3.72 -0.11 -7.21
CA ALA A 42 -2.75 0.86 -6.73
C ALA A 42 -2.92 1.08 -5.22
N GLU A 43 -1.82 1.42 -4.55
CA GLU A 43 -1.81 1.64 -3.10
C GLU A 43 -1.49 3.10 -2.80
N LEU A 44 -2.42 3.82 -2.18
CA LEU A 44 -2.17 5.16 -1.71
C LEU A 44 -1.60 5.12 -0.28
N ARG A 45 -0.49 5.84 -0.10
CA ARG A 45 0.21 6.02 1.18
C ARG A 45 0.27 7.51 1.51
N GLY A 46 0.23 7.83 2.79
CA GLY A 46 0.29 9.20 3.29
C GLY A 46 -1.09 9.85 3.42
N GLU A 47 -1.26 10.71 4.43
CA GLU A 47 -2.56 11.36 4.71
C GLU A 47 -2.63 12.79 4.16
N ALA A 48 -1.50 13.51 4.08
CA ALA A 48 -1.42 14.91 3.64
C ALA A 48 -1.09 15.04 2.14
N GLN A 49 -1.75 15.96 1.43
CA GLN A 49 -1.63 16.08 -0.04
C GLN A 49 -0.21 16.29 -0.59
N GLY A 50 0.74 16.81 0.21
CA GLY A 50 2.14 16.95 -0.20
C GLY A 50 3.05 15.74 0.07
N GLU A 51 2.59 14.78 0.88
CA GLU A 51 3.32 13.57 1.25
C GLU A 51 2.64 12.30 0.74
N ARG A 52 1.54 12.46 0.00
CA ARG A 52 0.83 11.33 -0.59
C ARG A 52 1.65 10.75 -1.73
N THR A 53 1.86 9.44 -1.64
CA THR A 53 2.52 8.65 -2.67
C THR A 53 1.60 7.53 -3.11
N LEU A 54 1.54 7.28 -4.41
CA LEU A 54 0.79 6.20 -5.03
C LEU A 54 1.78 5.13 -5.52
N SER A 55 1.66 3.92 -5.02
CA SER A 55 2.40 2.76 -5.53
C SER A 55 1.57 2.08 -6.63
N ILE A 56 2.13 1.97 -7.83
CA ILE A 56 1.52 1.32 -8.99
C ILE A 56 2.29 0.02 -9.27
N PRO A 57 1.71 -1.17 -8.98
CA PRO A 57 2.39 -2.44 -9.19
C PRO A 57 2.60 -2.75 -10.68
N CYS A 58 3.81 -3.16 -11.06
CA CYS A 58 4.12 -3.51 -12.45
C CYS A 58 3.46 -4.81 -12.92
N LYS A 59 3.10 -5.68 -11.97
CA LYS A 59 2.31 -6.90 -12.23
C LYS A 59 0.89 -6.60 -12.73
N SER A 60 0.33 -5.43 -12.41
CA SER A 60 -1.06 -5.08 -12.74
C SER A 60 -1.18 -4.70 -14.21
N ASP A 61 -0.22 -3.93 -14.71
CA ASP A 61 -0.08 -3.62 -16.13
C ASP A 61 1.41 -3.44 -16.49
N PRO A 62 2.03 -4.42 -17.17
CA PRO A 62 3.44 -4.34 -17.53
C PRO A 62 3.72 -3.28 -18.61
N ASP A 63 2.75 -2.98 -19.47
CA ASP A 63 2.91 -1.97 -20.53
C ASP A 63 2.90 -0.55 -19.95
N LEU A 64 2.07 -0.31 -18.92
CA LEU A 64 2.14 0.91 -18.13
C LEU A 64 3.48 1.01 -17.42
N CYS A 65 3.94 -0.05 -16.75
CA CYS A 65 5.21 -0.04 -16.02
C CYS A 65 6.41 0.32 -16.92
N MET A 66 6.46 -0.24 -18.14
CA MET A 66 7.48 0.14 -19.14
C MET A 66 7.37 1.61 -19.56
N GLN A 67 6.16 2.16 -19.65
CA GLN A 67 5.98 3.58 -19.97
C GLN A 67 6.41 4.50 -18.83
N LEU A 68 6.12 4.12 -17.58
CA LEU A 68 6.56 4.87 -16.38
C LEU A 68 8.09 4.94 -16.28
N ASP A 69 8.80 3.90 -16.72
CA ASP A 69 10.27 3.89 -16.76
C ASP A 69 10.86 4.97 -17.69
N ALA A 70 10.14 5.32 -18.76
CA ALA A 70 10.58 6.32 -19.73
C ALA A 70 10.32 7.78 -19.31
N TRP A 71 9.46 8.02 -18.31
CA TRP A 71 9.19 9.37 -17.82
C TRP A 71 10.33 9.88 -16.93
N ASP A 72 10.52 11.18 -16.81
CA ASP A 72 11.44 11.73 -15.81
C ASP A 72 10.66 12.15 -14.54
N ALA A 73 11.39 12.57 -13.50
CA ALA A 73 10.78 12.97 -12.22
C ALA A 73 10.03 14.31 -12.29
N ASP A 74 10.33 15.14 -13.29
CA ASP A 74 9.74 16.48 -13.47
C ASP A 74 8.53 16.46 -14.41
N THR A 75 8.31 15.35 -15.11
CA THR A 75 7.17 15.14 -16.00
C THR A 75 5.89 15.03 -15.18
N SER A 76 5.00 16.01 -15.38
CA SER A 76 3.66 16.00 -14.82
C SER A 76 2.75 15.07 -15.62
N VAL A 77 2.17 14.08 -14.96
CA VAL A 77 1.31 13.08 -15.60
C VAL A 77 -0.12 13.29 -15.14
N PRO A 78 -1.06 13.61 -16.03
CA PRO A 78 -2.47 13.70 -15.66
C PRO A 78 -3.03 12.30 -15.38
N ALA A 79 -3.71 12.16 -14.24
CA ALA A 79 -4.34 10.92 -13.81
C ALA A 79 -5.74 11.19 -13.25
N ILE A 80 -6.53 10.13 -13.12
CA ILE A 80 -7.80 10.13 -12.40
C ILE A 80 -7.67 9.12 -11.27
N LEU A 81 -7.68 9.59 -10.02
CA LEU A 81 -7.59 8.76 -8.82
C LEU A 81 -8.98 8.68 -8.17
N ASP A 82 -9.55 7.49 -8.07
CA ASP A 82 -10.91 7.25 -7.54
C ASP A 82 -11.99 8.17 -8.14
N GLY A 83 -11.83 8.55 -9.41
CA GLY A 83 -12.73 9.46 -10.12
C GLY A 83 -12.38 10.95 -10.03
N GLU A 84 -11.39 11.34 -9.22
CA GLU A 84 -10.92 12.72 -9.09
C GLU A 84 -9.66 12.98 -9.94
N HIS A 85 -9.60 14.14 -10.61
CA HIS A 85 -8.41 14.54 -11.36
C HIS A 85 -7.23 14.79 -10.43
N SER A 86 -6.10 14.14 -10.72
CA SER A 86 -4.84 14.28 -9.99
C SER A 86 -3.67 14.44 -10.97
N VAL A 87 -2.54 14.94 -10.47
CA VAL A 87 -1.29 14.96 -11.22
C VAL A 87 -0.26 14.13 -10.48
N LEU A 88 0.36 13.20 -11.19
CA LEU A 88 1.39 12.31 -10.69
C LEU A 88 2.76 12.75 -11.19
N TYR A 89 3.76 12.59 -10.34
CA TYR A 89 5.17 12.76 -10.66
C TYR A 89 5.91 11.48 -10.31
N ARG A 90 6.85 11.06 -11.15
CA ARG A 90 7.64 9.87 -10.86
C ARG A 90 8.58 10.15 -9.70
N GLU A 91 8.62 9.26 -8.71
CA GLU A 91 9.51 9.39 -7.57
C GLU A 91 10.64 8.37 -7.61
N HIS A 92 10.33 7.08 -7.44
CA HIS A 92 11.31 6.00 -7.53
C HIS A 92 10.65 4.66 -7.84
N TYR A 93 11.47 3.70 -8.28
CA TYR A 93 11.07 2.31 -8.40
C TYR A 93 11.34 1.57 -7.09
N ASP A 94 10.36 0.86 -6.55
CA ASP A 94 10.55 -0.05 -5.42
C ASP A 94 10.72 -1.49 -5.92
N SER A 95 11.96 -1.98 -5.89
CA SER A 95 12.29 -3.35 -6.29
C SER A 95 11.75 -4.42 -5.34
N GLN A 96 11.33 -4.07 -4.11
CA GLN A 96 10.78 -5.05 -3.17
C GLN A 96 9.33 -5.41 -3.50
N SER A 97 8.52 -4.40 -3.83
CA SER A 97 7.11 -4.57 -4.20
C SER A 97 6.87 -4.70 -5.70
N ASP A 98 7.92 -4.53 -6.53
CA ASP A 98 7.85 -4.53 -7.99
C ASP A 98 6.86 -3.47 -8.49
N ALA A 99 7.03 -2.24 -8.00
CA ALA A 99 6.09 -1.14 -8.20
C ALA A 99 6.78 0.21 -8.43
N TRP A 100 6.15 1.05 -9.25
CA TRP A 100 6.53 2.45 -9.37
C TRP A 100 5.85 3.28 -8.29
N VAL A 101 6.65 4.02 -7.52
CA VAL A 101 6.15 5.00 -6.54
C VAL A 101 6.05 6.36 -7.22
N MET A 102 4.85 6.92 -7.18
CA MET A 102 4.49 8.20 -7.77
C MET A 102 4.11 9.18 -6.67
N ARG A 103 4.55 10.42 -6.76
CA ARG A 103 4.14 11.51 -5.85
C ARG A 103 2.94 12.25 -6.42
N LEU A 104 1.98 12.60 -5.58
CA LEU A 104 0.84 13.45 -5.94
C LEU A 104 1.20 14.94 -5.76
N ALA A 105 0.54 15.84 -6.51
CA ALA A 105 0.63 17.30 -6.33
C ALA A 105 -0.71 17.93 -5.95
#